data_AF-A0A8W8NVH2-F1
#
_entry.id   AF-A0A8W8NVH2-F1
#
_cell.length_a   1.000
_cell.length_b   1.000
_cell.length_c   1.000
_cell.angle_alpha   90.00
_cell.angle_beta   90.00
_cell.angle_gamma   90.00
#
_symmetry.space_group_name_H-M   'P 1'
#
loop_
_entity.id
_entity.type
_entity.pdbx_description
1 polymer ?
#
loop_
_entity_poly.entity_id
_entity_poly.type
_entity_poly.pdbx_seq_one_letter_code
_entity_poly.pdbx_strand_id
1 'polypeptide(L)'
;MHVLRTYNQDLARSTNKLEDFQSQEVFIERDWAMKFIPLVCKESQSKWYGKRSLNWHITVASYRATAVDTEVKTAILFVTIIHLFDNASKDARISNAILEDS
;
A
#
# COMPACT_ATOMS: atom_id res chain seq x y z
N MET A 1 -5.25 -6.14 -14.83
CA MET A 1 -4.96 -5.50 -13.52
C MET A 1 -3.68 -4.66 -13.50
N HIS A 2 -2.62 -4.98 -14.28
CA HIS A 2 -1.38 -4.17 -14.29
C HIS A 2 -1.45 -2.89 -15.13
N VAL A 3 -2.04 -2.92 -16.33
CA VAL A 3 -2.08 -1.76 -17.26
C VAL A 3 -2.84 -0.56 -16.67
N LEU A 4 -4.01 -0.79 -16.06
CA LEU A 4 -4.82 0.28 -15.46
C LEU A 4 -4.09 0.97 -14.29
N ARG A 5 -3.34 0.20 -13.50
CA ARG A 5 -2.52 0.74 -12.41
C ARG A 5 -1.41 1.64 -12.94
N THR A 6 -0.70 1.19 -13.98
CA THR A 6 0.35 1.97 -14.63
C THR A 6 -0.21 3.26 -15.22
N TYR A 7 -1.34 3.19 -15.93
CA TYR A 7 -2.01 4.37 -16.47
C TYR A 7 -2.40 5.38 -15.39
N ASN A 8 -3.00 4.91 -14.28
CA ASN A 8 -3.39 5.78 -13.18
C ASN A 8 -2.17 6.42 -12.47
N GLN A 9 -1.07 5.70 -12.34
CA GLN A 9 0.18 6.22 -11.78
C GLN A 9 0.81 7.29 -12.70
N ASP A 10 0.82 7.06 -14.02
CA ASP A 10 1.32 8.05 -14.99
C ASP A 10 0.41 9.28 -15.10
N LEU A 11 -0.91 9.07 -15.01
CA LEU A 11 -1.86 10.17 -14.95
C LEU A 11 -1.65 11.02 -13.70
N ALA A 12 -1.49 10.39 -12.53
CA ALA A 12 -1.24 11.11 -11.28
C ALA A 12 0.07 11.91 -11.32
N ARG A 13 1.13 11.37 -11.92
CA ARG A 13 2.40 12.08 -12.13
C ARG A 13 2.28 13.26 -13.10
N SER A 14 1.56 13.08 -14.20
CA SER A 14 1.44 14.11 -15.25
C SER A 14 0.50 15.26 -14.87
N THR A 15 -0.47 15.02 -14.00
CA THR A 15 -1.47 16.02 -13.59
C THR A 15 -1.16 16.70 -12.26
N ASN A 16 -0.01 16.41 -11.66
CA ASN A 16 0.40 16.91 -10.34
C ASN A 16 -0.71 16.82 -9.27
N LYS A 17 -1.48 15.72 -9.29
CA LYS A 17 -2.69 15.50 -8.47
C LYS A 17 -2.52 15.76 -6.98
N LEU A 18 -1.30 15.69 -6.46
CA LEU A 18 -0.96 15.99 -5.07
C LEU A 18 -1.17 17.48 -4.71
N GLU A 19 -1.00 18.39 -5.67
CA GLU A 19 -1.22 19.84 -5.46
C GLU A 19 -2.69 20.23 -5.45
N ASP A 20 -3.54 19.46 -6.13
CA ASP A 20 -5.00 19.69 -6.20
C ASP A 20 -5.78 18.94 -5.10
N PHE A 21 -5.07 18.19 -4.26
CA PHE A 21 -5.67 17.30 -3.27
C PHE A 21 -6.49 18.04 -2.22
N GLN A 22 -7.76 17.66 -2.09
CA GLN A 22 -8.66 18.24 -1.09
C GLN A 22 -8.35 17.70 0.31
N SER A 23 -8.77 18.41 1.35
CA SER A 23 -8.45 18.09 2.75
C SER A 23 -9.01 16.73 3.26
N GLN A 24 -9.88 16.07 2.49
CA GLN A 24 -10.51 14.79 2.83
C GLN A 24 -10.14 13.68 1.84
N GLU A 25 -9.22 13.94 0.92
CA GLU A 25 -8.76 12.95 -0.04
C GLU A 25 -7.50 12.26 0.48
N VAL A 26 -7.35 10.98 0.14
CA VAL A 26 -6.16 10.17 0.41
C VAL A 26 -5.67 9.54 -0.89
N PHE A 27 -4.40 9.73 -1.23
CA PHE A 27 -3.79 9.21 -2.43
C PHE A 27 -2.95 7.97 -2.10
N ILE A 28 -3.39 6.80 -2.54
CA ILE A 28 -2.64 5.56 -2.34
C ILE A 28 -1.66 5.38 -3.51
N GLU A 29 -0.38 5.66 -3.26
CA GLU A 29 0.66 5.63 -4.30
C GLU A 29 1.19 4.20 -4.51
N ARG A 30 1.36 3.45 -3.42
CA ARG A 30 1.97 2.12 -3.42
C ARG A 30 1.12 1.18 -2.60
N ASP A 31 0.71 0.08 -3.22
CA ASP A 31 -0.05 -0.99 -2.58
C ASP A 31 0.55 -2.34 -3.00
N TRP A 32 1.15 -3.04 -2.04
CA TRP A 32 1.88 -4.28 -2.27
C TRP A 32 1.44 -5.36 -1.31
N ALA A 33 0.85 -6.44 -1.84
CA ALA A 33 0.60 -7.66 -1.10
C ALA A 33 1.58 -8.74 -1.55
N MET A 34 2.32 -9.32 -0.61
CA MET A 34 3.35 -10.32 -0.90
C MET A 34 3.39 -11.42 0.16
N LYS A 35 4.13 -12.48 -0.16
CA LYS A 35 4.32 -13.65 0.68
C LYS A 35 5.81 -13.72 1.02
N PHE A 36 6.17 -13.46 2.28
CA PHE A 36 7.53 -13.69 2.74
C PHE A 36 7.74 -15.19 2.85
N ILE A 37 8.69 -15.69 2.08
CA ILE A 37 9.11 -17.08 2.11
C ILE A 37 10.53 -17.06 2.66
N PRO A 38 10.78 -17.54 3.88
CA PRO A 38 12.12 -17.61 4.42
C PRO A 38 12.95 -18.56 3.55
N LEU A 39 13.80 -17.98 2.72
CA LEU A 39 14.76 -18.69 1.87
C LEU A 39 15.97 -19.04 2.74
N VAL A 40 16.06 -20.29 3.18
CA VAL A 40 17.36 -20.86 3.54
C VAL A 40 18.03 -21.18 2.20
N CYS A 41 19.20 -20.60 1.93
CA CYS A 41 19.91 -20.77 0.66
C CYS A 41 20.10 -22.28 0.38
N LYS A 42 19.64 -22.75 -0.79
CA LYS A 42 19.70 -24.14 -1.32
C LYS A 42 18.64 -25.15 -0.80
N GLU A 43 17.36 -24.76 -0.72
CA GLU A 43 16.28 -25.73 -0.57
C GLU A 43 15.75 -26.22 -1.92
N SER A 44 15.48 -27.53 -2.03
CA SER A 44 14.81 -28.10 -3.20
C SER A 44 13.38 -27.58 -3.31
N GLN A 45 12.86 -27.42 -4.52
CA GLN A 45 11.49 -26.95 -4.79
C GLN A 45 10.43 -27.76 -4.02
N SER A 46 10.68 -29.05 -3.81
CA SER A 46 9.85 -29.95 -3.01
C SER A 46 9.80 -29.62 -1.51
N LYS A 47 10.88 -29.09 -0.92
CA LYS A 47 10.91 -28.63 0.49
C LYS A 47 10.33 -27.23 0.66
N TRP A 48 10.36 -26.42 -0.40
CA TRP A 48 9.86 -25.05 -0.44
C TRP A 48 8.31 -24.97 -0.49
N TYR A 49 7.66 -25.84 -1.25
CA TYR A 49 6.21 -25.76 -1.53
C TYR A 49 5.31 -25.85 -0.27
N GLY A 50 5.79 -26.48 0.81
CA GLY A 50 5.02 -26.69 2.04
C GLY A 50 5.30 -25.73 3.20
N LYS A 51 6.24 -24.79 3.08
CA LYS A 51 6.58 -23.90 4.21
C LYS A 51 5.49 -22.87 4.48
N ARG A 52 5.12 -22.71 5.76
CA ARG A 52 4.23 -21.65 6.23
C ARG A 52 4.90 -20.31 5.95
N SER A 53 4.31 -19.58 5.03
CA SER A 53 4.77 -18.27 4.62
C SER A 53 4.02 -17.18 5.38
N LEU A 54 4.68 -16.08 5.67
CA LEU A 54 4.02 -14.92 6.25
C LEU A 54 3.48 -14.04 5.12
N ASN A 55 2.17 -13.83 5.08
CA ASN A 55 1.62 -12.84 4.15
C ASN A 55 1.83 -11.46 4.76
N TRP A 56 2.29 -10.53 3.93
CA TRP A 56 2.48 -9.14 4.33
C TRP A 56 1.87 -8.22 3.29
N HIS A 57 1.44 -7.07 3.74
CA HIS A 57 0.91 -6.02 2.90
C HIS A 57 1.49 -4.68 3.34
N ILE A 58 1.92 -3.88 2.37
CA ILE A 58 2.45 -2.54 2.61
C ILE A 58 1.67 -1.59 1.72
N THR A 59 1.12 -0.54 2.35
CA THR A 59 0.46 0.57 1.66
C THR A 59 1.12 1.87 2.05
N VAL A 60 1.42 2.69 1.05
CA VAL A 60 1.87 4.08 1.23
C VAL A 60 0.77 4.99 0.73
N ALA A 61 0.31 5.86 1.62
CA ALA A 61 -0.73 6.83 1.34
C ALA A 61 -0.24 8.25 1.63
N SER A 62 -0.70 9.19 0.82
CA SER A 62 -0.38 10.61 0.93
C SER A 62 -1.67 11.40 1.15
N TYR A 63 -1.65 12.36 2.06
CA TYR A 63 -2.82 13.20 2.35
C TYR A 63 -2.39 14.63 2.69
N ARG A 64 -3.34 15.56 2.57
CA ARG A 64 -3.12 16.97 2.89
C ARG A 64 -3.46 17.23 4.35
N ALA A 65 -2.48 17.69 5.12
CA ALA A 65 -2.69 18.14 6.50
C ALA A 65 -2.90 19.66 6.54
N THR A 66 -3.95 20.09 7.24
CA THR A 66 -4.19 21.49 7.61
C THR A 66 -3.66 21.74 9.01
N ALA A 67 -2.74 22.69 9.15
CA ALA A 67 -2.30 23.15 10.47
C ALA A 67 -3.46 23.91 11.13
N VAL A 68 -3.85 23.50 12.34
CA VAL A 68 -5.06 23.99 13.02
C VAL A 68 -4.91 25.41 13.56
N ASP A 69 -3.70 26.01 13.59
CA ASP A 69 -3.51 27.21 14.43
C ASP A 69 -2.55 28.30 13.92
N THR A 70 -2.24 28.38 12.63
CA THR A 70 -1.48 29.53 12.10
C THR A 70 -1.57 29.57 10.58
N GLU A 71 -1.54 30.77 10.01
CA GLU A 71 -1.74 31.09 8.59
C GLU A 71 -1.32 29.98 7.62
N VAL A 72 -2.31 29.52 6.85
CA VAL A 72 -2.40 28.21 6.18
C VAL A 72 -1.11 27.80 5.46
N LYS A 73 -0.34 26.92 6.12
CA LYS A 73 0.71 26.13 5.49
C LYS A 73 0.19 24.71 5.30
N THR A 74 -0.50 24.46 4.18
CA THR A 74 -0.88 23.11 3.78
C THR A 74 0.37 22.31 3.42
N ALA A 75 0.59 21.21 4.13
CA ALA A 75 1.68 20.27 3.85
C ALA A 75 1.10 18.94 3.39
N ILE A 76 1.83 18.28 2.49
CA ILE A 76 1.54 16.91 2.09
C ILE A 76 2.32 15.99 3.02
N LEU A 77 1.59 15.12 3.72
CA LEU A 77 2.18 14.11 4.59
C LEU A 77 2.03 12.74 3.96
N PHE A 78 2.94 11.84 4.34
CA PHE A 78 2.96 10.45 3.91
C PHE A 78 2.78 9.54 5.12
N VAL A 79 1.94 8.52 4.99
CA VAL A 79 1.78 7.45 5.96
C VAL A 79 2.13 6.11 5.30
N THR A 80 2.92 5.31 5.99
CA THR A 80 3.23 3.93 5.58
C THR A 80 2.58 2.97 6.56
N ILE A 81 1.69 2.13 6.04
CA ILE A 81 0.94 1.13 6.80
C ILE A 81 1.49 -0.24 6.41
N ILE A 82 1.80 -1.07 7.41
CA ILE A 82 2.37 -2.42 7.22
C ILE A 82 1.51 -3.41 7.98
N HIS A 83 0.89 -4.33 7.25
CA HIS A 83 0.09 -5.41 7.82
C HIS A 83 0.80 -6.75 7.69
N LEU A 84 0.86 -7.49 8.80
CA LEU A 84 1.44 -8.82 8.89
C LEU A 84 0.32 -9.82 9.21
N PHE A 85 0.13 -10.81 8.34
CA PHE A 85 -0.95 -11.78 8.51
C PHE A 85 -0.40 -13.17 8.83
N ASP A 86 -0.79 -13.70 9.98
CA ASP A 86 -0.39 -15.03 10.42
C ASP A 86 -1.13 -16.17 9.67
N ASN A 87 -2.37 -15.92 9.19
CA ASN A 87 -3.17 -16.96 8.51
C ASN A 87 -4.24 -16.43 7.54
N ALA A 88 -3.88 -15.46 6.70
CA ALA A 88 -4.78 -14.88 5.70
C ALA A 88 -4.73 -15.63 4.34
N SER A 89 -5.88 -16.07 3.82
CA SER A 89 -5.99 -16.52 2.41
C SER A 89 -6.00 -15.32 1.47
N LYS A 90 -5.17 -15.32 0.42
CA LYS A 90 -5.11 -14.22 -0.57
C LYS A 90 -6.43 -14.12 -1.36
N ASP A 91 -7.34 -13.31 -0.86
CA ASP A 91 -8.56 -12.90 -1.57
C ASP A 91 -8.66 -11.38 -1.52
N ALA A 92 -9.26 -10.77 -2.54
CA ALA A 92 -9.51 -9.32 -2.65
C ALA A 92 -10.27 -8.78 -1.42
N ARG A 93 -11.01 -9.64 -0.73
CA ARG A 93 -11.69 -9.35 0.54
C ARG A 93 -10.75 -8.85 1.62
N ILE A 94 -9.54 -9.43 1.71
CA ILE A 94 -8.55 -9.00 2.71
C ILE A 94 -7.95 -7.66 2.31
N SER A 95 -7.66 -7.44 1.02
CA SER A 95 -7.22 -6.13 0.54
C SER A 95 -8.24 -5.03 0.82
N ASN A 96 -9.54 -5.30 0.64
CA ASN A 96 -10.59 -4.33 0.96
C ASN A 96 -10.72 -4.11 2.47
N ALA A 97 -10.67 -5.16 3.29
CA ALA A 97 -10.71 -5.03 4.74
C ALA A 97 -9.54 -4.18 5.30
N ILE A 98 -8.37 -4.27 4.67
CA ILE A 98 -7.23 -3.42 5.01
C ILE A 98 -7.51 -1.94 4.72
N LEU A 99 -8.10 -1.64 3.56
CA LEU A 99 -8.46 -0.28 3.20
C LEU A 99 -9.57 0.28 4.10
N GLU A 100 -10.45 -0.57 4.62
CA GLU A 100 -11.50 -0.19 5.57
C GLU A 100 -10.98 0.04 7.01
N ASP A 101 -9.87 -0.60 7.38
CA ASP A 101 -9.22 -0.47 8.70
C ASP A 101 -8.18 0.69 8.76
N SER A 102 -7.89 1.33 7.61
CA SER A 102 -6.87 2.38 7.44
C SER A 102 -7.41 3.80 7.65
#